data_AF-A0A2N1URZ1-F1
#
_entry.id   AF-A0A2N1URZ1-F1
#
_cell.length_a   1.000
_cell.length_b   1.000
_cell.length_c   1.000
_cell.angle_alpha   90.00
_cell.angle_beta   90.00
_cell.angle_gamma   90.00
#
_symmetry.space_group_name_H-M   'P 1'
#
loop_
_entity.id
_entity.type
_entity.pdbx_description
1 polymer ?
#
loop_
_entity_poly.entity_id
_entity_poly.type
_entity_poly.pdbx_seq_one_letter_code
_entity_poly.pdbx_strand_id
1 'polypeptide(L)' 'RLTDHRIDLTLYKLDLVMEGDIDELLDALVAWGKQQVFESEGHALA' A
#
# COMPACT_ATOMS: atom_id res chain seq x y z
N ARG A 1 -5.93 -15.35 0.51
CA ARG A 1 -5.78 -14.19 1.43
C ARG A 1 -4.36 -13.67 1.28
N LEU A 2 -4.20 -12.39 1.00
CA LEU A 2 -2.93 -11.69 0.95
C LEU A 2 -2.88 -10.70 2.10
N THR A 3 -1.80 -10.67 2.85
CA THR A 3 -1.58 -9.67 3.91
C THR A 3 -0.27 -8.97 3.61
N ASP A 4 -0.31 -7.64 3.47
CA ASP A 4 0.89 -6.81 3.40
C ASP A 4 1.12 -6.17 4.77
N HIS A 5 2.19 -6.58 5.44
CA HIS A 5 2.53 -6.10 6.78
C HIS A 5 3.15 -4.69 6.80
N ARG A 6 3.62 -4.17 5.65
CA ARG A 6 4.24 -2.83 5.58
C ARG A 6 3.18 -1.75 5.77
N ILE A 7 1.98 -2.03 5.29
CA ILE A 7 0.85 -1.09 5.24
C ILE A 7 -0.37 -1.58 6.03
N ASP A 8 -0.22 -2.67 6.80
CA ASP A 8 -1.28 -3.37 7.55
C ASP A 8 -2.55 -3.63 6.71
N LEU A 9 -2.38 -4.08 5.47
CA LEU A 9 -3.48 -4.34 4.54
C LEU A 9 -3.73 -5.84 4.44
N THR A 10 -4.98 -6.26 4.68
CA THR A 10 -5.43 -7.63 4.40
C THR A 10 -6.44 -7.63 3.25
N LEU A 11 -6.11 -8.33 2.17
CA LEU A 11 -6.99 -8.55 1.02
C LEU A 11 -7.40 -10.03 0.94
N TYR A 12 -8.68 -10.26 0.64
CA TYR A 12 -9.20 -11.59 0.33
C TYR A 12 -9.26 -11.85 -1.18
N LYS A 13 -8.38 -11.21 -1.95
CA LYS A 13 -8.34 -11.24 -3.43
C LYS A 13 -7.04 -11.87 -3.96
N LEU A 14 -6.50 -12.85 -3.26
CA LEU A 14 -5.22 -13.48 -3.64
C LEU A 14 -5.29 -14.10 -5.04
N ASP A 15 -6.43 -14.71 -5.41
CA ASP A 15 -6.57 -15.39 -6.69
C ASP A 15 -6.51 -14.40 -7.87
N LEU A 16 -7.19 -13.25 -7.73
CA LEU A 16 -7.15 -12.15 -8.71
C LEU A 16 -5.74 -11.58 -8.86
N VAL A 17 -5.02 -11.41 -7.74
CA VAL A 17 -3.62 -10.97 -7.73
C VAL A 17 -2.73 -11.96 -8.48
N MET A 18 -2.97 -13.27 -8.35
CA MET A 18 -2.21 -14.30 -9.05
C MET A 18 -2.54 -14.38 -10.55
N GLU A 19 -3.73 -13.94 -10.96
CA GLU A 19 -4.11 -13.73 -12.38
C GLU A 19 -3.51 -12.46 -12.98
N GLY A 20 -2.90 -11.60 -12.15
CA GLY A 20 -2.25 -10.35 -12.56
C GLY A 20 -3.08 -9.09 -12.33
N ASP A 21 -4.28 -9.21 -11.77
CA ASP A 21 -5.11 -8.08 -11.36
C ASP A 21 -4.64 -7.54 -10.00
N ILE A 22 -3.64 -6.64 -10.07
CA ILE A 22 -2.95 -6.08 -8.91
C ILE A 22 -3.14 -4.58 -8.74
N ASP A 23 -3.96 -3.93 -9.57
CA ASP A 23 -4.12 -2.47 -9.60
C ASP A 23 -4.57 -1.93 -8.23
N GLU A 24 -5.53 -2.60 -7.59
CA GLU A 24 -6.03 -2.23 -6.26
C GLU A 24 -4.96 -2.32 -5.17
N LEU A 25 -4.07 -3.31 -5.25
CA LEU A 25 -2.95 -3.44 -4.33
C LEU A 25 -1.91 -2.34 -4.57
N LEU A 26 -1.67 -2.01 -5.84
CA LEU A 26 -0.71 -1.00 -6.27
C LEU A 26 -1.15 0.39 -5.83
N ASP A 27 -2.43 0.72 -6.02
CA ASP A 27 -3.01 1.99 -5.57
C ASP A 27 -2.92 2.16 -4.05
N ALA A 28 -3.22 1.10 -3.29
CA ALA A 28 -3.10 1.11 -1.83
C ALA A 28 -1.64 1.35 -1.38
N LEU A 29 -0.68 0.70 -2.05
CA LEU A 29 0.74 0.85 -1.73
C LEU A 29 1.26 2.26 -2.09
N VAL A 30 0.84 2.82 -3.22
CA VAL A 30 1.19 4.18 -3.64
C VAL A 30 0.60 5.22 -2.70
N ALA A 31 -0.66 5.04 -2.27
CA ALA A 31 -1.29 5.94 -1.30
C ALA A 31 -0.52 5.94 0.03
N TRP A 32 -0.16 4.76 0.53
CA TRP A 32 0.66 4.64 1.74
C TRP A 32 2.04 5.30 1.58
N GLY A 33 2.71 5.07 0.46
CA GLY A 33 4.01 5.68 0.17
C GLY A 33 3.95 7.20 0.13
N LYS A 34 2.91 7.78 -0.49
CA LYS A 34 2.67 9.23 -0.49
C LYS A 34 2.46 9.79 0.92
N GLN A 35 1.73 9.06 1.76
CA GLN A 35 1.48 9.47 3.14
C GLN A 35 2.76 9.47 3.97
N GLN A 36 3.61 8.45 3.82
CA GLN A 36 4.91 8.37 4.50
C GLN A 36 5.88 9.47 4.06
N VAL A 37 5.93 9.78 2.76
CA VAL A 37 6.75 10.90 2.24
C VAL A 37 6.26 12.21 2.84
N PHE A 38 4.94 12.44 2.84
CA PHE A 38 4.35 13.64 3.41
C PHE A 38 4.64 13.80 4.91
N GLU A 39 4.56 12.71 5.69
CA GLU A 39 4.93 12.73 7.12
C GLU A 39 6.43 13.01 7.33
N SER A 40 7.30 12.46 6.48
CA SER A 40 8.74 12.69 6.56
C SER A 40 9.14 14.13 6.19
N GLU A 41 8.48 14.73 5.20
CA GLU A 41 8.70 16.11 4.78
C GLU A 41 8.15 17.10 5.82
N GLY A 42 7.01 16.78 6.46
CA GLY A 42 6.46 17.55 7.56
C GLY A 42 7.37 17.59 8.79
N HIS A 43 8.16 16.54 9.01
CA HIS A 43 9.13 16.48 10.11
C HIS A 43 10.44 17.22 9.81
N ALA A 44 10.81 17.38 8.53
CA ALA A 44 12.01 18.12 8.13
C ALA A 44 11.88 19.65 8.22
N LEU A 45 10.66 20.16 8.43
CA LEU A 45 10.33 21.59 8.53
C LEU A 45 9.96 22.07 9.94
N ALA A 46 10.07 21.21 10.97
CA ALA A 46 9.84 21.53 12.38
C ALA A 46 11.15 21.58 13.17
#